data_AF-A0A7S4RHV3-F1
#
_entry.id   AF-A0A7S4RHV3-F1
#
_cell.length_a   1.000
_cell.length_b   1.000
_cell.length_c   1.000
_cell.angle_alpha   90.00
_cell.angle_beta   90.00
_cell.angle_gamma   90.00
#
_symmetry.space_group_name_H-M   'P 1'
#
loop_
_entity.id
_entity.type
_entity.pdbx_description
1 polymer ?
#
loop_
_entity_poly.entity_id
_entity_poly.type
_entity_poly.pdbx_seq_one_letter_code
_entity_poly.pdbx_strand_id
1 'polypeptide(L)'
;MFSPSQAYYIINVEWEKFVDTHGKEVWLWIGQDKDVETAIAENRTPAAGNIRWRFLDCPHQPDTFYIVNDRHEAFLDTHGTDLSVWNNGGRGVPQAVAGNTSKHAGSIRWWVLDCPHQPGTFYIVNARHGTFLGADRGKLSPWSTSRDIADVIAENTSRYAANICWHIRPVLHRAGSTAQLVAAPLPQRLVALRAALGTLPMVGPSRPLRLLRPTTPATWSLAAR
;
A
#
# COMPACT_ATOMS: atom_id res chain seq x y z
N MET A 1 -14.19 2.03 10.10
CA MET A 1 -14.33 2.35 8.66
C MET A 1 -13.58 3.66 8.41
N PHE A 2 -12.84 3.79 7.31
CA PHE A 2 -12.13 5.04 7.02
C PHE A 2 -13.12 6.14 6.66
N SER A 3 -12.91 7.36 7.15
CA SER A 3 -13.74 8.50 6.74
C SER A 3 -13.21 9.05 5.41
N PRO A 4 -14.07 9.27 4.39
CA PRO A 4 -13.64 9.74 3.07
C PRO A 4 -13.06 11.16 3.08
N SER A 5 -13.38 11.96 4.11
CA SER A 5 -12.83 13.31 4.31
C SER A 5 -11.59 13.35 5.21
N GLN A 6 -11.23 12.22 5.83
CA GLN A 6 -10.09 12.13 6.74
C GLN A 6 -8.84 11.72 5.96
N ALA A 7 -7.75 12.46 6.14
CA ALA A 7 -6.44 12.05 5.68
C ALA A 7 -5.76 11.13 6.71
N TYR A 8 -4.90 10.24 6.23
CA TYR A 8 -4.16 9.26 7.01
C TYR A 8 -2.70 9.22 6.58
N TYR A 9 -1.81 8.87 7.51
CA TYR A 9 -0.46 8.43 7.22
C TYR A 9 -0.47 6.91 7.03
N ILE A 10 0.23 6.42 6.01
CA ILE A 10 0.51 4.99 5.80
C ILE A 10 1.98 4.79 6.14
N ILE A 11 2.26 4.04 7.21
CA ILE A 11 3.60 3.92 7.80
C ILE A 11 3.99 2.45 7.81
N ASN A 12 5.13 2.12 7.21
CA ASN A 12 5.63 0.75 7.25
C ASN A 12 6.07 0.38 8.66
N VAL A 13 5.72 -0.83 9.12
CA VAL A 13 6.07 -1.31 10.46
C VAL A 13 7.57 -1.55 10.62
N GLU A 14 8.22 -2.24 9.68
CA GLU A 14 9.67 -2.54 9.78
C GLU A 14 10.51 -1.28 9.68
N TRP A 15 10.19 -0.44 8.70
CA TRP A 15 11.06 0.67 8.33
C TRP A 15 10.77 1.95 9.11
N GLU A 16 9.59 2.05 9.75
CA GLU A 16 9.09 3.27 10.39
C GLU A 16 9.13 4.48 9.43
N LYS A 17 8.72 4.25 8.17
CA LYS A 17 8.72 5.26 7.10
C LYS A 17 7.34 5.48 6.54
N PHE A 18 7.09 6.70 6.08
CA PHE A 18 5.85 7.06 5.41
C PHE A 18 5.85 6.61 3.96
N VAL A 19 4.70 6.18 3.45
CA VAL A 19 4.44 6.15 2.01
C VAL A 19 4.33 7.59 1.53
N ASP A 20 5.24 7.98 0.64
CA ASP A 20 5.37 9.33 0.09
C ASP A 20 5.27 9.30 -1.44
N THR A 21 4.98 10.45 -2.03
CA THR A 21 4.91 10.64 -3.48
C THR A 21 5.70 11.85 -3.93
N HIS A 22 6.36 11.72 -5.07
CA HIS A 22 6.89 12.87 -5.79
C HIS A 22 6.69 12.68 -7.29
N GLY A 23 5.88 13.55 -7.89
CA GLY A 23 5.44 13.34 -9.26
C GLY A 23 4.62 12.05 -9.37
N LYS A 24 5.14 11.06 -10.10
CA LYS A 24 4.49 9.75 -10.29
C LYS A 24 5.06 8.64 -9.42
N GLU A 25 6.21 8.87 -8.80
CA GLU A 25 6.92 7.86 -8.03
C GLU A 25 6.36 7.77 -6.61
N VAL A 26 6.41 6.56 -6.06
CA VAL A 26 5.98 6.24 -4.70
C VAL A 26 7.15 5.60 -3.98
N TRP A 27 7.52 6.12 -2.81
CA TRP A 27 8.67 5.61 -2.05
C TRP A 27 8.43 5.67 -0.55
N LEU A 28 9.38 5.10 0.21
CA LEU A 28 9.43 5.29 1.64
C LEU A 28 10.25 6.52 2.03
N TRP A 29 9.65 7.42 2.80
CA TRP A 29 10.30 8.62 3.28
C TRP A 29 10.58 8.55 4.79
N ILE A 30 11.85 8.72 5.17
CA ILE A 30 12.26 9.08 6.53
C ILE A 30 12.34 10.60 6.55
N GLY A 31 11.56 11.26 7.40
CA GLY A 31 11.63 12.71 7.50
C GLY A 31 12.93 13.18 8.12
N GLN A 32 13.91 13.59 7.32
CA GLN A 32 15.15 14.27 7.77
C GLN A 32 15.73 13.72 9.10
N ASP A 33 15.88 12.40 9.22
CA ASP A 33 16.39 11.71 10.43
C ASP A 33 15.56 11.89 11.71
N LYS A 34 14.27 12.20 11.56
CA LYS A 34 13.29 12.26 12.65
C LYS A 34 12.55 10.93 12.78
N ASP A 35 12.17 10.60 14.00
CA ASP A 35 11.23 9.52 14.25
C ASP A 35 9.83 9.85 13.72
N VAL A 36 9.00 8.81 13.58
CA VAL A 36 7.63 8.91 13.04
C VAL A 36 6.76 9.89 13.83
N GLU A 37 6.86 9.90 15.16
CA GLU A 37 5.99 10.74 16.01
C GLU A 37 6.36 12.21 15.85
N THR A 38 7.66 12.53 15.87
CA THR A 38 8.16 13.87 15.60
C THR A 38 7.77 14.32 14.18
N ALA A 39 7.93 13.45 13.18
CA ALA A 39 7.52 13.75 11.82
C ALA A 39 6.01 14.01 11.71
N ILE A 40 5.15 13.22 12.36
CA ILE A 40 3.69 13.48 12.41
C ILE A 40 3.40 14.81 13.10
N ALA A 41 4.07 15.08 14.22
CA ALA A 41 3.86 16.28 15.01
C ALA A 41 4.22 17.56 14.24
N GLU A 42 5.18 17.51 13.34
CA GLU A 42 5.68 18.67 12.60
C GLU A 42 5.10 18.83 11.19
N ASN A 43 4.70 17.73 10.53
CA ASN A 43 4.17 17.75 9.15
C ASN A 43 2.72 18.22 9.08
N ARG A 44 2.46 19.44 9.54
CA ARG A 44 1.14 20.09 9.58
C ARG A 44 0.87 21.00 8.40
N THR A 45 1.88 21.34 7.62
CA THR A 45 1.74 22.26 6.49
C THR A 45 1.01 21.59 5.31
N PRO A 46 0.46 22.36 4.36
CA PRO A 46 -0.05 21.81 3.10
C PRO A 46 1.01 21.06 2.28
N ALA A 47 2.29 21.41 2.43
CA ALA A 47 3.38 20.74 1.73
C ALA A 47 3.55 19.27 2.13
N ALA A 48 3.11 18.90 3.35
CA ALA A 48 3.08 17.52 3.81
C ALA A 48 1.97 16.68 3.15
N GLY A 49 1.18 17.24 2.24
CA GLY A 49 0.15 16.48 1.52
C GLY A 49 0.68 15.30 0.70
N ASN A 50 1.99 15.25 0.39
CA ASN A 50 2.60 14.12 -0.32
C ASN A 50 2.62 12.81 0.50
N ILE A 51 2.64 12.91 1.84
CA ILE A 51 2.64 11.75 2.76
C ILE A 51 1.26 11.48 3.37
N ARG A 52 0.23 12.20 2.90
CA ARG A 52 -1.15 12.08 3.39
C ARG A 52 -2.02 11.40 2.35
N TRP A 53 -2.84 10.47 2.81
CA TRP A 53 -3.63 9.60 1.96
C TRP A 53 -5.08 9.54 2.44
N ARG A 54 -6.02 9.49 1.52
CA ARG A 54 -7.44 9.26 1.79
C ARG A 54 -7.84 7.88 1.31
N PHE A 55 -8.74 7.24 2.04
CA PHE A 55 -9.33 5.95 1.68
C PHE A 55 -10.77 6.19 1.27
N LEU A 56 -11.09 5.90 0.02
CA LEU A 56 -12.43 6.04 -0.52
C LEU A 56 -12.99 4.67 -0.85
N ASP A 57 -14.19 4.34 -0.38
CA ASP A 57 -14.85 3.09 -0.74
C ASP A 57 -15.01 2.95 -2.26
N CYS A 58 -14.77 1.76 -2.78
CA CYS A 58 -14.96 1.47 -4.19
C CYS A 58 -16.42 1.05 -4.45
N PRO A 59 -17.20 1.80 -5.25
CA PRO A 59 -18.58 1.44 -5.55
C PRO A 59 -18.69 0.24 -6.51
N HIS A 60 -17.58 -0.11 -7.19
CA HIS A 60 -17.56 -1.15 -8.22
C HIS A 60 -17.03 -2.50 -7.72
N GLN A 61 -16.51 -2.55 -6.49
CA GLN A 61 -15.95 -3.76 -5.90
C GLN A 61 -16.03 -3.66 -4.36
N PRO A 62 -16.95 -4.42 -3.74
CA PRO A 62 -17.13 -4.42 -2.29
C PRO A 62 -15.82 -4.64 -1.52
N ASP A 63 -15.75 -4.03 -0.34
CA ASP A 63 -14.63 -4.14 0.60
C ASP A 63 -13.26 -3.73 0.07
N THR A 64 -13.21 -3.04 -1.07
CA THR A 64 -11.99 -2.40 -1.59
C THR A 64 -12.06 -0.89 -1.47
N PHE A 65 -10.87 -0.29 -1.41
CA PHE A 65 -10.67 1.15 -1.33
C PHE A 65 -9.86 1.64 -2.51
N TYR A 66 -10.11 2.88 -2.90
CA TYR A 66 -9.13 3.72 -3.57
C TYR A 66 -8.24 4.39 -2.51
N ILE A 67 -6.93 4.30 -2.68
CA ILE A 67 -5.95 4.98 -1.83
C ILE A 67 -5.46 6.20 -2.61
N VAL A 68 -5.88 7.40 -2.18
CA VAL A 68 -5.71 8.65 -2.93
C VAL A 68 -4.76 9.57 -2.20
N ASN A 69 -3.70 10.02 -2.86
CA ASN A 69 -2.78 11.02 -2.31
C ASN A 69 -3.49 12.37 -2.17
N ASP A 70 -3.35 13.00 -1.01
CA ASP A 70 -4.11 14.19 -0.65
C ASP A 70 -3.68 15.43 -1.46
N ARG A 71 -2.37 15.58 -1.74
CA ARG A 71 -1.87 16.72 -2.52
C ARG A 71 -2.11 16.56 -4.02
N HIS A 72 -1.85 15.37 -4.55
CA HIS A 72 -1.82 15.15 -5.99
C HIS A 72 -3.17 14.73 -6.57
N GLU A 73 -4.13 14.39 -5.72
CA GLU A 73 -5.41 13.81 -6.13
C GLU A 73 -5.24 12.58 -7.05
N ALA A 74 -4.18 11.80 -6.78
CA ALA A 74 -3.76 10.67 -7.59
C ALA A 74 -3.87 9.36 -6.81
N PHE A 75 -4.22 8.29 -7.50
CA PHE A 75 -4.49 6.97 -6.94
C PHE A 75 -3.22 6.14 -6.86
N LEU A 76 -2.99 5.45 -5.75
CA LEU A 76 -1.94 4.43 -5.65
C LEU A 76 -2.22 3.31 -6.65
N ASP A 77 -1.25 3.02 -7.51
CA ASP A 77 -1.39 2.14 -8.66
C ASP A 77 -0.25 1.12 -8.74
N THR A 78 -0.58 -0.10 -9.12
CA THR A 78 0.35 -1.20 -9.46
C THR A 78 0.26 -1.56 -10.95
N HIS A 79 -0.02 -0.59 -11.82
CA HIS A 79 -0.09 -0.83 -13.25
C HIS A 79 1.30 -1.08 -13.82
N GLY A 80 1.63 -2.35 -14.05
CA GLY A 80 2.94 -2.78 -14.58
C GLY A 80 3.71 -3.59 -13.54
N THR A 81 5.02 -3.36 -13.47
CA THR A 81 5.94 -4.01 -12.51
C THR A 81 6.17 -3.20 -11.24
N ASP A 82 5.83 -1.90 -11.27
CA ASP A 82 6.24 -0.94 -10.24
C ASP A 82 5.03 -0.25 -9.60
N LEU A 83 5.25 0.31 -8.41
CA LEU A 83 4.29 1.19 -7.75
C LEU A 83 4.41 2.61 -8.29
N SER A 84 3.27 3.22 -8.57
CA SER A 84 3.20 4.62 -9.00
C SER A 84 1.91 5.27 -8.50
N VAL A 85 1.73 6.54 -8.81
CA VAL A 85 0.41 7.18 -8.74
C VAL A 85 -0.16 7.45 -10.12
N TRP A 86 -1.46 7.22 -10.25
CA TRP A 86 -2.25 7.48 -11.45
C TRP A 86 -3.25 8.60 -11.21
N ASN A 87 -3.25 9.63 -12.04
CA ASN A 87 -4.13 10.80 -11.89
C ASN A 87 -5.18 10.94 -13.01
N ASN A 88 -5.42 9.88 -13.80
CA ASN A 88 -6.41 9.86 -14.88
C ASN A 88 -6.36 11.06 -15.86
N GLY A 89 -5.15 11.53 -16.18
CA GLY A 89 -4.98 12.71 -17.06
C GLY A 89 -5.49 14.02 -16.44
N GLY A 90 -5.46 14.13 -15.10
CA GLY A 90 -5.87 15.33 -14.36
C GLY A 90 -7.38 15.43 -14.11
N ARG A 91 -8.15 14.37 -14.38
CA ARG A 91 -9.57 14.33 -14.00
C ARG A 91 -9.69 14.28 -12.48
N GLY A 92 -10.66 15.01 -11.93
CA GLY A 92 -10.94 14.99 -10.49
C GLY A 92 -11.30 13.59 -9.98
N VAL A 93 -11.01 13.34 -8.70
CA VAL A 93 -11.20 12.05 -8.04
C VAL A 93 -12.62 11.46 -8.24
N PRO A 94 -13.74 12.22 -8.08
CA PRO A 94 -15.08 11.67 -8.28
C PRO A 94 -15.32 11.14 -9.70
N GLN A 95 -14.83 11.87 -10.72
CA GLN A 95 -14.96 11.45 -12.12
C GLN A 95 -14.10 10.22 -12.41
N ALA A 96 -12.89 10.16 -11.85
CA ALA A 96 -12.01 9.02 -11.98
C ALA A 96 -12.62 7.76 -11.35
N VAL A 97 -13.20 7.86 -10.15
CA VAL A 97 -13.91 6.76 -9.48
C VAL A 97 -15.12 6.29 -10.29
N ALA A 98 -15.97 7.21 -10.75
CA ALA A 98 -17.16 6.88 -11.53
C ALA A 98 -16.80 6.14 -12.83
N GLY A 99 -15.73 6.56 -13.50
CA GLY A 99 -15.26 5.95 -14.76
C GLY A 99 -14.30 4.76 -14.62
N ASN A 100 -13.95 4.33 -13.40
CA ASN A 100 -12.97 3.27 -13.18
C ASN A 100 -13.61 1.87 -13.30
N THR A 101 -14.09 1.53 -14.51
CA THR A 101 -14.82 0.28 -14.82
C THR A 101 -14.12 -0.60 -15.86
N SER A 102 -12.93 -0.21 -16.33
CA SER A 102 -12.19 -0.98 -17.34
C SER A 102 -11.64 -2.31 -16.79
N LYS A 103 -11.17 -3.19 -17.69
CA LYS A 103 -10.46 -4.43 -17.32
C LYS A 103 -9.19 -4.22 -16.48
N HIS A 104 -8.70 -2.97 -16.40
CA HIS A 104 -7.52 -2.60 -15.62
C HIS A 104 -7.87 -1.88 -14.32
N ALA A 105 -9.15 -1.63 -14.07
CA ALA A 105 -9.62 -0.83 -12.94
C ALA A 105 -9.15 -1.36 -11.58
N GLY A 106 -9.02 -2.68 -11.43
CA GLY A 106 -8.55 -3.27 -10.18
C GLY A 106 -7.09 -2.98 -9.82
N SER A 107 -6.28 -2.41 -10.72
CA SER A 107 -4.88 -2.04 -10.41
C SER A 107 -4.76 -0.88 -9.42
N ILE A 108 -5.83 -0.09 -9.23
CA ILE A 108 -5.90 1.02 -8.24
C ILE A 108 -6.89 0.75 -7.10
N ARG A 109 -7.37 -0.49 -6.97
CA ARG A 109 -8.30 -0.91 -5.91
C ARG A 109 -7.54 -1.77 -4.92
N TRP A 110 -7.78 -1.54 -3.64
CA TRP A 110 -6.97 -2.12 -2.58
C TRP A 110 -7.85 -2.69 -1.48
N TRP A 111 -7.58 -3.92 -1.07
CA TRP A 111 -8.05 -4.42 0.21
C TRP A 111 -7.16 -3.87 1.32
N VAL A 112 -7.77 -3.51 2.44
CA VAL A 112 -7.07 -3.18 3.69
C VAL A 112 -7.56 -4.16 4.73
N LEU A 113 -6.65 -5.03 5.17
CA LEU A 113 -6.97 -6.23 5.94
C LEU A 113 -6.22 -6.19 7.27
N ASP A 114 -6.88 -6.53 8.37
CA ASP A 114 -6.24 -6.57 9.69
C ASP A 114 -5.09 -7.60 9.70
N CYS A 115 -3.97 -7.25 10.33
CA CYS A 115 -2.90 -8.18 10.62
C CYS A 115 -3.21 -8.95 11.92
N PRO A 116 -3.50 -10.26 11.87
CA PRO A 116 -3.87 -11.02 13.06
C PRO A 116 -2.70 -11.19 14.04
N HIS A 117 -1.46 -11.06 13.56
CA HIS A 117 -0.25 -11.25 14.35
C HIS A 117 0.23 -9.97 15.05
N GLN A 118 -0.27 -8.81 14.63
CA GLN A 118 0.15 -7.52 15.16
C GLN A 118 -1.03 -6.54 15.19
N PRO A 119 -1.80 -6.53 16.29
CA PRO A 119 -2.99 -5.69 16.43
C PRO A 119 -2.73 -4.21 16.11
N GLY A 120 -3.66 -3.59 15.38
CA GLY A 120 -3.53 -2.19 14.95
C GLY A 120 -2.64 -1.98 13.73
N THR A 121 -2.20 -3.05 13.06
CA THR A 121 -1.54 -3.00 11.76
C THR A 121 -2.35 -3.72 10.69
N PHE A 122 -2.01 -3.43 9.44
CA PHE A 122 -2.78 -3.85 8.28
C PHE A 122 -1.89 -4.41 7.17
N TYR A 123 -2.44 -5.36 6.40
CA TYR A 123 -1.99 -5.66 5.05
C TYR A 123 -2.75 -4.80 4.05
N ILE A 124 -2.05 -4.24 3.08
CA ILE A 124 -2.63 -3.50 1.95
C ILE A 124 -2.40 -4.33 0.70
N VAL A 125 -3.47 -4.85 0.09
CA VAL A 125 -3.39 -5.88 -0.96
C VAL A 125 -4.08 -5.39 -2.23
N ASN A 126 -3.39 -5.44 -3.36
CA ASN A 126 -3.95 -5.01 -4.63
C ASN A 126 -5.06 -5.96 -5.09
N ALA A 127 -6.24 -5.40 -5.39
CA ALA A 127 -7.45 -6.17 -5.64
C ALA A 127 -7.42 -6.97 -6.96
N ARG A 128 -6.58 -6.55 -7.92
CA ARG A 128 -6.43 -7.25 -9.20
C ARG A 128 -5.33 -8.29 -9.18
N HIS A 129 -4.18 -7.94 -8.61
CA HIS A 129 -2.99 -8.76 -8.73
C HIS A 129 -2.75 -9.68 -7.54
N GLY A 130 -3.47 -9.47 -6.42
CA GLY A 130 -3.25 -10.23 -5.20
C GLY A 130 -1.87 -9.99 -4.57
N THR A 131 -1.23 -8.88 -4.91
CA THR A 131 0.09 -8.50 -4.39
C THR A 131 -0.03 -7.59 -3.20
N PHE A 132 0.86 -7.74 -2.23
CA PHE A 132 0.92 -6.89 -1.05
C PHE A 132 1.68 -5.60 -1.38
N LEU A 133 1.29 -4.49 -0.79
CA LEU A 133 2.16 -3.33 -0.69
C LEU A 133 3.33 -3.72 0.24
N GLY A 134 4.52 -3.83 -0.33
CA GLY A 134 5.71 -4.26 0.40
C GLY A 134 6.79 -3.20 0.41
N ALA A 135 7.67 -3.32 1.40
CA ALA A 135 8.88 -2.54 1.52
C ALA A 135 10.09 -3.46 1.71
N ASP A 136 11.05 -3.38 0.80
CA ASP A 136 12.33 -4.08 0.93
C ASP A 136 13.48 -3.12 0.69
N ARG A 137 14.48 -3.15 1.59
CA ARG A 137 15.66 -2.26 1.57
C ARG A 137 15.29 -0.79 1.36
N GLY A 138 14.21 -0.34 2.00
CA GLY A 138 13.70 1.03 1.90
C GLY A 138 13.00 1.38 0.57
N LYS A 139 12.77 0.42 -0.33
CA LYS A 139 12.02 0.62 -1.57
C LYS A 139 10.63 0.02 -1.47
N LEU A 140 9.63 0.76 -1.95
CA LEU A 140 8.28 0.24 -2.11
C LEU A 140 8.21 -0.63 -3.37
N SER A 141 7.55 -1.78 -3.26
CA SER A 141 7.25 -2.63 -4.40
C SER A 141 5.96 -3.42 -4.19
N PRO A 142 5.27 -3.82 -5.27
CA PRO A 142 4.24 -4.85 -5.17
C PRO A 142 4.94 -6.18 -4.86
N TRP A 143 4.71 -6.73 -3.67
CA TRP A 143 5.25 -8.02 -3.28
C TRP A 143 4.28 -9.14 -3.64
N SER A 144 4.72 -10.06 -4.50
CA SER A 144 3.95 -11.23 -4.91
C SER A 144 4.42 -12.48 -4.21
N THR A 145 3.50 -13.40 -3.97
CA THR A 145 3.75 -14.76 -3.50
C THR A 145 3.04 -15.76 -4.40
N SER A 146 3.52 -17.01 -4.45
CA SER A 146 2.79 -18.11 -5.07
C SER A 146 1.74 -18.73 -4.15
N ARG A 147 1.72 -18.31 -2.87
CA ARG A 147 0.77 -18.78 -1.86
C ARG A 147 -0.56 -18.03 -1.97
N ASP A 148 -1.62 -18.65 -1.47
CA ASP A 148 -2.90 -17.95 -1.29
C ASP A 148 -2.73 -16.78 -0.30
N ILE A 149 -3.45 -15.68 -0.55
CA ILE A 149 -3.38 -14.46 0.26
C ILE A 149 -3.83 -14.73 1.69
N ALA A 150 -4.88 -15.53 1.88
CA ALA A 150 -5.39 -15.87 3.21
C ALA A 150 -4.37 -16.71 4.00
N ASP A 151 -3.69 -17.63 3.33
CA ASP A 151 -2.62 -18.43 3.94
C ASP A 151 -1.43 -17.55 4.36
N VAL A 152 -1.04 -16.59 3.51
CA VAL A 152 -0.01 -15.60 3.88
C VAL A 152 -0.46 -14.83 5.12
N ILE A 153 -1.68 -14.28 5.14
CA ILE A 153 -2.16 -13.49 6.27
C ILE A 153 -2.22 -14.30 7.57
N ALA A 154 -2.60 -15.58 7.48
CA ALA A 154 -2.75 -16.45 8.65
C ALA A 154 -1.42 -16.98 9.22
N GLU A 155 -0.37 -17.03 8.40
CA GLU A 155 0.91 -17.66 8.77
C GLU A 155 2.11 -16.72 8.66
N ASN A 156 1.93 -15.44 8.34
CA ASN A 156 3.03 -14.51 8.16
C ASN A 156 3.63 -14.05 9.49
N THR A 157 4.35 -14.97 10.13
CA THR A 157 5.11 -14.77 11.37
C THR A 157 6.62 -14.78 11.10
N SER A 158 7.04 -14.60 9.84
CA SER A 158 8.45 -14.60 9.47
C SER A 158 9.17 -13.36 10.01
N ARG A 159 10.51 -13.40 10.08
CA ARG A 159 11.32 -12.21 10.43
C ARG A 159 11.16 -11.04 9.44
N TYR A 160 10.53 -11.27 8.30
CA TYR A 160 10.26 -10.25 7.28
C TYR A 160 8.78 -9.84 7.24
N ALA A 161 7.95 -10.35 8.17
CA ALA A 161 6.52 -10.08 8.15
C ALA A 161 6.21 -8.58 8.18
N ALA A 162 6.99 -7.82 8.96
CA ALA A 162 6.85 -6.38 9.11
C ALA A 162 7.07 -5.58 7.81
N ASN A 163 7.75 -6.15 6.80
CA ASN A 163 7.95 -5.51 5.49
C ASN A 163 6.66 -5.26 4.72
N ILE A 164 5.62 -6.05 4.98
CA ILE A 164 4.30 -5.93 4.32
C ILE A 164 3.19 -5.52 5.31
N CYS A 165 3.54 -5.18 6.55
CA CYS A 165 2.61 -4.68 7.57
C CYS A 165 2.68 -3.15 7.64
N TRP A 166 1.52 -2.52 7.82
CA TRP A 166 1.37 -1.07 7.78
C TRP A 166 0.57 -0.56 8.97
N HIS A 167 1.04 0.50 9.61
CA HIS A 167 0.19 1.35 10.42
C HIS A 167 -0.57 2.33 9.52
N ILE A 168 -1.87 2.50 9.79
CA ILE A 168 -2.69 3.54 9.15
C ILE A 168 -3.18 4.48 10.25
N ARG A 169 -2.64 5.70 10.30
CA ARG A 169 -2.87 6.65 11.39
C ARG A 169 -3.58 7.90 10.90
N PRO A 170 -4.64 8.37 11.56
CA PRO A 170 -5.34 9.59 11.13
C PRO A 170 -4.45 10.82 11.28
N VAL A 171 -4.53 11.74 10.32
CA VAL A 171 -3.95 13.08 10.41
C VAL A 171 -4.81 13.91 11.37
N LEU A 172 -4.26 14.28 12.52
CA LEU A 172 -4.97 15.11 13.49
C LEU A 172 -4.95 16.57 13.04
N HIS A 173 -6.08 17.10 12.56
CA HIS A 173 -6.22 18.52 12.30
C HIS A 173 -6.19 19.31 13.61
N ARG A 174 -5.40 20.38 13.65
CA ARG A 174 -5.26 21.23 14.84
C ARG A 174 -6.49 22.15 14.94
N ALA A 175 -7.55 21.67 15.60
CA ALA A 175 -8.63 22.54 16.05
C ALA A 175 -9.38 21.89 17.22
N GLY A 176 -9.00 22.22 18.46
CA GLY A 176 -9.87 22.19 19.66
C GLY A 176 -10.61 20.92 20.06
N SER A 177 -10.51 19.84 19.31
CA SER A 177 -11.23 18.60 19.51
C SER A 177 -10.28 17.59 20.14
N THR A 178 -10.31 17.52 21.47
CA THR A 178 -9.89 16.35 22.25
C THR A 178 -10.83 15.17 21.96
N ALA A 179 -10.93 14.77 20.69
CA ALA A 179 -11.49 13.47 20.35
C ALA A 179 -10.44 12.45 20.79
N GLN A 180 -10.65 11.84 21.96
CA GLN A 180 -9.96 10.60 22.33
C GLN A 180 -10.13 9.63 21.16
N LEU A 181 -8.99 9.18 20.62
CA LEU A 181 -8.92 8.08 19.66
C LEU A 181 -9.37 6.81 20.39
N VAL A 182 -10.68 6.63 20.57
CA VAL A 182 -11.22 5.31 20.82
C VAL A 182 -11.13 4.63 19.47
N ALA A 183 -10.12 3.76 19.31
CA ALA A 183 -10.03 2.88 18.15
C ALA A 183 -11.29 2.02 18.15
N ALA A 184 -12.35 2.49 17.49
CA ALA A 184 -13.50 1.65 17.23
C ALA A 184 -12.96 0.43 16.49
N PRO A 185 -13.13 -0.79 17.03
CA PRO A 185 -12.64 -1.98 16.37
C PRO A 185 -13.21 -1.99 14.95
N LEU A 186 -12.34 -2.07 13.96
CA LEU A 186 -12.78 -2.31 12.60
C LEU A 186 -13.59 -3.62 12.63
N PRO A 187 -14.77 -3.68 11.98
CA PRO A 187 -15.53 -4.92 11.94
C PRO A 187 -14.61 -6.02 11.39
N GLN A 188 -14.51 -7.13 12.12
CA GLN A 188 -13.61 -8.24 11.79
C GLN A 188 -13.93 -8.77 10.38
N ARG A 189 -13.21 -8.29 9.36
CA ARG A 189 -13.46 -8.61 7.94
C ARG A 189 -12.82 -9.91 7.48
N LEU A 190 -12.05 -10.57 8.34
CA LEU A 190 -11.37 -11.83 8.02
C LEU A 190 -12.34 -12.95 7.57
N VAL A 191 -13.59 -12.98 8.07
CA VAL A 191 -14.59 -13.97 7.62
C VAL A 191 -15.12 -13.67 6.22
N ALA A 192 -15.27 -12.40 5.85
CA ALA A 192 -15.68 -11.99 4.50
C ALA A 192 -14.57 -12.24 3.46
N LEU A 193 -13.30 -12.18 3.89
CA LEU A 193 -12.15 -12.36 3.01
C LEU A 193 -12.11 -13.75 2.36
N ARG A 194 -12.41 -14.83 3.09
CA ARG A 194 -12.48 -16.18 2.49
C ARG A 194 -13.60 -16.32 1.46
N ALA A 195 -14.74 -15.67 1.68
CA ALA A 195 -15.83 -15.64 0.71
C ALA A 195 -15.50 -14.78 -0.53
N ALA A 196 -14.83 -13.65 -0.33
CA ALA A 196 -14.41 -12.75 -1.40
C ALA A 196 -13.27 -13.34 -2.24
N LEU A 197 -12.26 -13.95 -1.60
CA LEU A 197 -11.12 -14.56 -2.28
C LEU A 197 -11.49 -15.90 -2.94
N GLY A 198 -12.40 -16.68 -2.34
CA GLY A 198 -12.86 -17.96 -2.90
C GLY A 198 -13.69 -17.85 -4.20
N THR A 199 -14.05 -16.64 -4.63
CA THR A 199 -14.80 -16.38 -5.86
C THR A 199 -13.97 -15.72 -6.96
N LEU A 200 -12.70 -15.40 -6.70
CA LEU A 200 -11.82 -14.90 -7.75
C LEU A 200 -11.44 -16.04 -8.68
N PRO A 201 -11.67 -15.93 -10.01
CA PRO A 201 -11.06 -16.85 -10.94
C PRO A 201 -9.55 -16.70 -10.75
N MET A 202 -8.89 -17.77 -10.31
CA MET A 202 -7.44 -17.88 -10.34
C MET A 202 -7.00 -17.51 -11.76
N VAL A 203 -6.56 -16.26 -11.95
CA VAL A 203 -5.90 -15.85 -13.18
C VAL A 203 -4.66 -16.73 -13.19
N GLY A 204 -4.67 -17.74 -14.07
CA GLY A 204 -3.62 -18.75 -14.15
C GLY A 204 -2.24 -18.08 -14.07
N PRO A 205 -1.27 -18.73 -13.41
CA PRO A 205 -0.05 -18.09 -12.93
C PRO A 205 0.48 -17.14 -14.00
N SER A 206 0.49 -15.83 -13.68
CA SER A 206 1.29 -14.86 -14.40
C SER A 206 2.64 -15.52 -14.59
N ARG A 207 3.01 -15.81 -15.86
CA ARG A 207 4.26 -16.50 -16.19
C ARG A 207 5.35 -15.91 -15.28
N PRO A 208 6.10 -16.72 -14.53
CA PRO A 208 7.18 -16.19 -13.72
C PRO A 208 8.04 -15.33 -14.63
N LEU A 209 8.25 -14.07 -14.24
CA LEU A 209 9.24 -13.20 -14.85
C LEU A 209 10.53 -14.01 -14.90
N ARG A 210 10.91 -14.45 -16.10
CA ARG A 210 12.18 -15.10 -16.35
C ARG A 210 13.21 -14.03 -15.99
N LEU A 211 13.80 -14.13 -14.80
CA LEU A 211 15.06 -13.47 -14.50
C LEU A 211 16.02 -13.91 -15.61
N LEU A 212 16.28 -13.01 -16.56
CA LEU A 212 17.34 -13.17 -17.54
C LEU A 212 18.62 -13.34 -16.73
N ARG A 213 19.09 -14.57 -16.62
CA ARG A 213 20.43 -14.85 -16.10
C ARG A 213 21.42 -14.07 -16.99
N PRO A 214 22.33 -13.28 -16.42
CA PRO A 214 23.43 -12.74 -17.21
C PRO A 214 24.25 -13.93 -17.74
N THR A 215 24.25 -14.11 -19.05
CA THR A 215 25.14 -15.05 -19.73
C THR A 215 26.48 -14.38 -19.94
N THR A 216 27.41 -14.52 -18.99
CA THR A 216 28.86 -14.68 -19.27
C THR A 216 29.64 -14.87 -17.98
N PRO A 217 30.51 -15.89 -17.87
CA PRO A 217 31.55 -15.92 -16.86
C PRO A 217 32.76 -15.12 -17.36
N ALA A 218 33.15 -14.08 -16.61
CA ALA A 218 34.46 -13.45 -16.78
C ALA A 218 35.51 -14.33 -16.10
N THR A 219 36.34 -14.98 -16.91
CA THR A 219 37.61 -15.60 -16.51
C THR A 219 38.58 -14.51 -16.06
N TRP A 220 38.98 -14.54 -14.79
CA TRP A 220 40.16 -13.81 -14.32
C TRP A 220 41.35 -14.78 -14.31
N SER A 221 42.35 -14.52 -15.15
CA SER A 221 43.67 -15.12 -15.01
C SER A 221 44.48 -14.29 -14.01
N LEU A 222 44.97 -14.94 -12.94
CA LEU A 222 46.10 -14.42 -12.19
C LEU A 222 47.36 -14.73 -13.01
N ALA A 223 48.03 -13.69 -13.51
CA ALA A 223 49.43 -13.77 -13.88
C ALA A 223 50.26 -13.30 -12.67
N ALA A 224 50.99 -14.24 -12.07
CA ALA A 224 52.05 -13.95 -11.13
C ALA A 224 53.30 -13.45 -11.87
N ARG A 225 53.84 -12.31 -11.44
CA ARG A 225 55.28 -12.00 -11.35
C ARG A 225 55.51 -11.04 -10.22
#